data_AF-A0A6J8D7L2-F1
#
_entry.id   AF-A0A6J8D7L2-F1
#
_cell.length_a   1.000
_cell.length_b   1.000
_cell.length_c   1.000
_cell.angle_alpha   90.00
_cell.angle_beta   90.00
_cell.angle_gamma   90.00
#
_symmetry.space_group_name_H-M   'P 1'
#
loop_
_entity.id
_entity.type
_entity.pdbx_description
1 polymer ?
#
loop_
_entity_poly.entity_id
_entity_poly.type
_entity_poly.pdbx_seq_one_letter_code
_entity_poly.pdbx_strand_id
1 'polypeptide(L)'
;MATRSLTEVFILMRNNALQSRHMFSEHVNDDRMALVSNAASDMEMGSINTKSSRLPPEWVDGVEEVQYEMTKIKTKMKELATLHDRHLNRPTLDDNVQEEHAIEIMTQDITQMFTRCQITVQRISHKGNHGTEQEKRLAKNIVSSVARSLQDMSLNFRKTQSDYLRKIKSREERSREFFDTNIGPSSGSFMEEIEPFEDEFDKGFTSSQLHMVEDNTVHVKQREKEIAQIVQSITDLNEIFKDLATMVVDQGTILDRIDYNVENASVQVDKGLQQLQKAEKYQKKNRKMLWYVSGASSQSCHQGWTYFQKSCYYFSDITIDWINAGAFCQVHHSELAAIETQAENAYIESEAANNDALFVTNPGGYWLGGNDSVTEGVWEWTSTDEVFDYTNFAPGEPNDANGGEDCLMTSSVLNGKWNDGICSDNLQFICERM
;
A
#
# COMPACT_ATOMS: atom_id res chain seq x y z
N MET A 1 -13.84 6.34 31.65
CA MET A 1 -12.38 6.33 31.90
C MET A 1 -11.89 7.77 31.87
N ALA A 2 -11.25 8.24 32.93
CA ALA A 2 -10.61 9.55 32.92
C ALA A 2 -9.25 9.42 32.23
N THR A 3 -8.99 10.23 31.21
CA THR A 3 -7.69 10.28 30.53
C THR A 3 -6.86 11.43 31.09
N ARG A 4 -5.55 11.21 31.27
CA ARG A 4 -4.60 12.26 31.68
C ARG A 4 -3.57 12.43 30.58
N SER A 5 -3.48 13.64 30.04
CA SER A 5 -2.42 14.00 29.10
C SER A 5 -1.11 14.20 29.85
N LEU A 6 -0.05 13.50 29.42
CA LEU A 6 1.31 13.65 29.93
C LEU A 6 2.23 14.40 28.94
N THR A 7 1.66 14.92 27.85
CA THR A 7 2.42 15.52 26.76
C THR A 7 3.28 16.70 27.23
N GLU A 8 2.74 17.59 28.06
CA GLU A 8 3.50 18.73 28.59
C GLU A 8 4.62 18.31 29.53
N VAL A 9 4.36 17.31 30.39
CA VAL A 9 5.35 16.76 31.31
C VAL A 9 6.49 16.09 30.53
N PHE A 10 6.15 15.37 29.45
CA PHE A 10 7.13 14.79 28.54
C PHE A 10 7.95 15.86 27.81
N ILE A 11 7.32 16.90 27.24
CA ILE A 11 8.03 17.99 26.55
C ILE A 11 8.98 18.71 27.51
N LEU A 12 8.54 18.97 28.74
CA LEU A 12 9.37 19.60 29.76
C LEU A 12 10.60 18.75 30.07
N MET A 13 10.43 17.45 30.32
CA MET A 13 11.55 16.54 30.59
C MET A 13 12.51 16.42 29.39
N ARG A 14 11.97 16.34 28.17
CA ARG A 14 12.75 16.30 26.92
C ARG A 14 13.61 17.57 26.75
N ASN A 15 12.99 18.74 26.90
CA ASN A 15 13.70 20.01 26.72
C ASN A 15 14.76 20.23 27.81
N ASN A 16 14.49 19.79 29.04
CA ASN A 16 15.44 19.87 30.14
C ASN A 16 16.63 18.91 29.94
N ALA A 17 16.37 17.69 29.45
CA ALA A 17 17.42 16.74 29.06
C ALA A 17 18.33 17.32 27.95
N LEU A 18 17.76 17.95 26.92
CA LEU A 18 18.53 18.64 25.88
C LEU A 18 19.37 19.79 26.44
N GLN A 19 18.79 20.65 27.29
CA GLN A 19 19.54 21.74 27.94
C GLN A 19 20.68 21.22 28.81
N SER A 20 20.48 20.12 29.53
CA SER A 20 21.53 19.51 30.35
C SER A 20 22.67 18.95 29.51
N ARG A 21 22.41 18.35 28.33
CA ARG A 21 23.46 17.91 27.38
C ARG A 21 24.29 19.08 26.87
N HIS A 22 23.67 20.21 26.55
CA HIS A 22 24.39 21.41 26.09
C HIS A 22 25.33 21.99 27.15
N MET A 23 24.95 22.00 28.43
CA MET A 23 25.77 22.51 29.54
C MET A 23 27.05 21.68 29.78
N PHE A 24 27.04 20.37 29.50
CA PHE A 24 28.23 19.53 29.62
C PHE A 24 29.11 19.53 28.36
N SER A 25 28.58 19.98 27.22
CA SER A 25 29.34 20.12 25.97
C SER A 25 30.30 21.31 25.98
N GLU A 26 29.98 22.39 26.69
CA GLU A 26 30.85 23.59 26.73
C GLU A 26 32.15 23.39 27.54
N HIS A 27 32.22 22.39 28.42
CA HIS A 27 33.40 22.15 29.26
C HIS A 27 34.44 21.17 28.67
N VAL A 28 34.22 20.64 27.47
CA VAL A 28 35.10 19.63 26.83
C VAL A 28 35.57 20.07 25.43
N ASN A 29 35.68 21.37 25.18
CA ASN A 29 36.24 21.87 23.91
C ASN A 29 37.76 22.08 24.04
N ASP A 30 38.52 21.04 23.72
CA ASP A 30 39.87 21.17 23.17
C ASP A 30 39.73 21.36 21.65
N ASP A 31 40.32 22.40 21.09
CA ASP A 31 40.06 22.96 19.75
C ASP A 31 40.33 21.99 18.56
N ARG A 32 40.68 20.73 18.81
CA ARG A 32 40.88 19.68 17.79
C ARG A 32 39.64 18.83 17.51
N MET A 33 38.60 18.86 18.35
CA MET A 33 37.36 18.07 18.15
C MET A 33 36.20 18.84 17.48
N ALA A 34 36.38 20.12 17.15
CA ALA A 34 35.32 20.95 16.56
C ALA A 34 35.08 20.73 15.04
N LEU A 35 35.86 19.87 14.38
CA LEU A 35 35.75 19.61 12.94
C LEU A 35 35.06 18.29 12.58
N VAL A 36 34.70 17.47 13.57
CA VAL A 36 33.82 16.31 13.34
C VAL A 36 32.43 16.72 13.78
N SER A 37 31.55 16.93 12.80
CA SER A 37 30.15 17.23 13.01
C SER A 37 29.53 16.20 13.96
N ASN A 38 29.23 16.65 15.18
CA ASN A 38 28.58 15.86 16.23
C ASN A 38 27.11 15.48 15.91
N ALA A 39 26.73 15.48 14.63
CA ALA A 39 25.42 15.07 14.13
C ALA A 39 25.16 13.56 14.33
N ALA A 40 26.20 12.76 14.57
CA ALA A 40 26.07 11.31 14.75
C ALA A 40 25.68 10.88 16.18
N SER A 41 25.70 11.78 17.17
CA SER A 41 25.42 11.41 18.58
C SER A 41 24.02 11.81 19.07
N ASP A 42 23.14 12.26 18.18
CA ASP A 42 21.75 12.55 18.51
C ASP A 42 20.81 11.43 18.04
N MET A 43 20.88 10.30 18.75
CA MET A 43 20.00 9.13 18.54
C MET A 43 18.51 9.44 18.77
N GLU A 44 18.16 10.65 19.24
CA GLU A 44 16.79 11.14 19.43
C GLU A 44 16.34 12.17 18.39
N MET A 45 17.27 12.75 17.62
CA MET A 45 16.96 13.50 16.40
C MET A 45 17.22 12.54 15.25
N GLY A 46 16.31 11.56 15.12
CA GLY A 46 16.45 10.42 14.21
C GLY A 46 17.10 10.85 12.91
N SER A 47 18.17 10.16 12.51
CA SER A 47 19.05 10.48 11.38
C SER A 47 18.35 11.41 10.41
N ILE A 48 18.65 12.71 10.49
CA ILE A 48 18.30 13.63 9.42
C ILE A 48 19.25 13.27 8.28
N ASN A 49 18.97 12.12 7.66
CA ASN A 49 19.31 11.86 6.29
C ASN A 49 18.54 12.94 5.53
N THR A 50 19.23 14.04 5.18
CA THR A 50 18.72 15.16 4.40
C THR A 50 18.36 14.77 2.95
N LYS A 51 18.24 13.47 2.65
CA LYS A 51 17.67 12.87 1.44
C LYS A 51 16.68 11.75 1.80
N SER A 52 15.62 12.07 2.53
CA SER A 52 14.26 11.61 2.21
C SER A 52 13.28 12.12 3.26
N SER A 53 12.74 13.32 3.03
CA SER A 53 11.30 13.45 3.25
C SER A 53 10.65 12.42 2.33
N ARG A 54 10.47 11.18 2.81
CA ARG A 54 9.80 10.13 2.03
C ARG A 54 8.42 10.67 1.72
N LEU A 55 8.23 11.13 0.49
CA LEU A 55 6.94 11.57 0.01
C LEU A 55 5.98 10.40 0.25
N PRO A 56 4.73 10.68 0.68
CA PRO A 56 3.74 9.63 0.81
C PRO A 56 3.67 8.85 -0.51
N PRO A 57 3.50 7.52 -0.45
CA PRO A 57 3.42 6.71 -1.67
C PRO A 57 2.38 7.27 -2.63
N GLU A 58 2.62 7.22 -3.95
CA GLU A 58 1.71 7.81 -4.94
C GLU A 58 0.26 7.30 -4.87
N TRP A 59 0.04 6.11 -4.32
CA TRP A 59 -1.32 5.56 -4.16
C TRP A 59 -2.11 6.24 -3.04
N VAL A 60 -1.45 7.00 -2.14
CA VAL A 60 -2.10 7.79 -1.08
C VAL A 60 -2.97 8.90 -1.67
N ASP A 61 -2.53 9.56 -2.74
CA ASP A 61 -3.36 10.56 -3.43
C ASP A 61 -4.67 9.95 -3.95
N GLY A 62 -4.62 8.71 -4.42
CA GLY A 62 -5.81 7.95 -4.82
C GLY A 62 -6.76 7.67 -3.66
N VAL A 63 -6.22 7.45 -2.44
CA VAL A 63 -7.04 7.26 -1.24
C VAL A 63 -7.78 8.54 -0.89
N GLU A 64 -7.11 9.69 -0.95
CA GLU A 64 -7.74 11.00 -0.71
C GLU A 64 -8.82 11.30 -1.77
N GLU A 65 -8.54 11.00 -3.03
CA GLU A 65 -9.51 11.12 -4.13
C GLU A 65 -10.79 10.30 -3.85
N VAL A 66 -10.64 9.02 -3.46
CA VAL A 66 -11.80 8.16 -3.15
C VAL A 66 -12.55 8.66 -1.91
N GLN A 67 -11.85 9.09 -0.86
CA GLN A 67 -12.51 9.62 0.34
C GLN A 67 -13.31 10.90 0.05
N TYR A 68 -12.79 11.75 -0.82
CA TYR A 68 -13.49 12.95 -1.28
C TYR A 68 -14.74 12.58 -2.08
N GLU A 69 -14.62 11.69 -3.08
CA GLU A 69 -15.76 11.23 -3.88
C GLU A 69 -16.82 10.55 -3.01
N MET A 70 -16.44 9.72 -2.04
CA MET A 70 -17.36 9.12 -1.08
C MET A 70 -18.12 10.16 -0.25
N THR A 71 -17.46 11.24 0.16
CA THR A 71 -18.12 12.33 0.89
C THR A 71 -19.16 13.03 0.00
N LYS A 72 -18.83 13.25 -1.27
CA LYS A 72 -19.73 13.84 -2.26
C LYS A 72 -20.91 12.92 -2.59
N ILE A 73 -20.70 11.60 -2.71
CA ILE A 73 -21.77 10.61 -2.87
C ILE A 73 -22.72 10.67 -1.69
N LYS A 74 -22.20 10.72 -0.44
CA LYS A 74 -23.06 10.82 0.76
C LYS A 74 -23.95 12.06 0.73
N THR A 75 -23.43 13.20 0.28
CA THR A 75 -24.21 14.43 0.15
C THR A 75 -25.29 14.29 -0.92
N LYS A 76 -24.94 13.80 -2.12
CA LYS A 76 -25.90 13.59 -3.21
C LYS A 76 -26.98 12.56 -2.87
N MET A 77 -26.64 11.51 -2.14
CA MET A 77 -27.63 10.53 -1.64
C MET A 77 -28.65 11.17 -0.69
N LYS A 78 -28.22 12.12 0.16
CA LYS A 78 -29.13 12.87 1.02
C LYS A 78 -30.05 13.80 0.23
N GLU A 79 -29.49 14.53 -0.74
CA GLU A 79 -30.27 15.39 -1.65
C GLU A 79 -31.31 14.56 -2.43
N LEU A 80 -30.91 13.40 -2.95
CA LEU A 80 -31.81 12.48 -3.63
C LEU A 80 -32.93 11.98 -2.73
N ALA A 81 -32.64 11.66 -1.46
CA ALA A 81 -33.67 11.27 -0.50
C ALA A 81 -34.68 12.40 -0.27
N THR A 82 -34.24 13.66 -0.21
CA THR A 82 -35.16 14.81 -0.09
C THR A 82 -36.02 14.99 -1.35
N LEU A 83 -35.46 14.75 -2.54
CA LEU A 83 -36.20 14.76 -3.81
C LEU A 83 -37.23 13.63 -3.85
N HIS A 84 -36.86 12.42 -3.42
CA HIS A 84 -37.79 11.30 -3.32
C HIS A 84 -38.97 11.60 -2.39
N ASP A 85 -38.71 12.15 -1.19
CA ASP A 85 -39.77 12.50 -0.25
C ASP A 85 -40.66 13.63 -0.79
N ARG A 86 -40.09 14.64 -1.45
CA ARG A 86 -40.85 15.72 -2.09
C ARG A 86 -41.75 15.18 -3.20
N HIS A 87 -41.20 14.32 -4.06
CA HIS A 87 -41.92 13.70 -5.17
C HIS A 87 -43.04 12.76 -4.68
N LEU A 88 -42.80 11.99 -3.61
CA LEU A 88 -43.81 11.09 -3.04
C LEU A 88 -44.98 11.83 -2.38
N ASN A 89 -44.71 12.98 -1.75
CA ASN A 89 -45.71 13.77 -1.04
C ASN A 89 -46.48 14.77 -1.94
N ARG A 90 -46.18 14.81 -3.25
CA ARG A 90 -46.86 15.71 -4.18
C ARG A 90 -48.36 15.41 -4.32
N PRO A 91 -49.24 16.43 -4.39
CA PRO A 91 -50.64 16.25 -4.78
C PRO A 91 -50.76 15.59 -6.17
N THR A 92 -51.80 14.77 -6.39
CA THR A 92 -51.99 13.94 -7.61
C THR A 92 -52.21 14.70 -8.92
N LEU A 93 -52.33 16.03 -8.88
CA LEU A 93 -52.66 16.89 -10.04
C LEU A 93 -51.49 17.78 -10.48
N ASP A 94 -50.29 17.59 -9.91
CA ASP A 94 -49.10 18.36 -10.25
C ASP A 94 -48.12 17.49 -11.06
N ASP A 95 -48.20 17.58 -12.39
CA ASP A 95 -47.31 16.90 -13.34
C ASP A 95 -46.00 17.68 -13.52
N ASN A 96 -45.23 17.82 -12.43
CA ASN A 96 -43.92 18.44 -12.52
C ASN A 96 -42.85 17.45 -13.01
N VAL A 97 -42.79 17.26 -14.33
CA VAL A 97 -41.78 16.44 -15.06
C VAL A 97 -40.34 16.80 -14.67
N GLN A 98 -40.10 18.02 -14.18
CA GLN A 98 -38.77 18.49 -13.78
C GLN A 98 -38.22 17.73 -12.56
N GLU A 99 -39.06 17.32 -11.62
CA GLU A 99 -38.60 16.58 -10.43
C GLU A 99 -38.26 15.13 -10.77
N GLU A 100 -39.06 14.49 -11.62
CA GLU A 100 -38.80 13.14 -12.14
C GLU A 100 -37.46 13.10 -12.88
N HIS A 101 -37.24 14.07 -13.79
CA HIS A 101 -35.98 14.17 -14.51
C HIS A 101 -34.79 14.50 -13.59
N ALA A 102 -34.98 15.35 -12.56
CA ALA A 102 -33.92 15.63 -11.59
C ALA A 102 -33.52 14.39 -10.78
N ILE A 103 -34.49 13.54 -10.41
CA ILE A 103 -34.23 12.26 -9.73
C ILE A 103 -33.44 11.31 -10.63
N GLU A 104 -33.77 11.25 -11.91
CA GLU A 104 -33.05 10.44 -12.90
C GLU A 104 -31.58 10.89 -13.03
N ILE A 105 -31.35 12.19 -13.26
CA ILE A 105 -30.00 12.77 -13.37
C ILE A 105 -29.19 12.48 -12.10
N MET A 106 -29.76 12.71 -10.93
CA MET A 106 -29.08 12.47 -9.65
C MET A 106 -28.77 10.99 -9.43
N THR A 107 -29.67 10.09 -9.84
CA THR A 107 -29.47 8.64 -9.77
C THR A 107 -28.32 8.21 -10.68
N GLN A 108 -28.28 8.69 -11.92
CA GLN A 108 -27.21 8.43 -12.87
C GLN A 108 -25.87 9.01 -12.44
N ASP A 109 -25.85 10.21 -11.86
CA ASP A 109 -24.62 10.83 -11.35
C ASP A 109 -24.05 10.03 -10.18
N ILE A 110 -24.90 9.62 -9.22
CA ILE A 110 -24.47 8.78 -8.10
C ILE A 110 -23.92 7.42 -8.58
N THR A 111 -24.56 6.78 -9.55
CA THR A 111 -24.07 5.49 -10.08
C THR A 111 -22.71 5.65 -10.77
N GLN A 112 -22.51 6.72 -11.55
CA GLN A 112 -21.21 7.06 -12.14
C GLN A 112 -20.13 7.37 -11.09
N MET A 113 -20.50 8.03 -9.99
CA MET A 113 -19.55 8.28 -8.91
C MET A 113 -19.13 6.99 -8.20
N PHE A 114 -20.06 6.06 -7.99
CA PHE A 114 -19.73 4.74 -7.46
C PHE A 114 -18.79 3.94 -8.38
N THR A 115 -19.00 3.99 -9.70
CA THR A 115 -18.12 3.31 -10.67
C THR A 115 -16.72 3.92 -10.67
N ARG A 116 -16.61 5.27 -10.63
CA ARG A 116 -15.32 5.97 -10.48
C ARG A 116 -14.58 5.57 -9.20
N CYS A 117 -15.29 5.55 -8.06
CA CYS A 117 -14.70 5.10 -6.79
C CYS A 117 -14.16 3.67 -6.90
N GLN A 118 -14.91 2.76 -7.53
CA GLN A 118 -14.49 1.37 -7.70
C GLN A 118 -13.23 1.25 -8.58
N ILE A 119 -13.16 1.98 -9.69
CA ILE A 119 -11.95 2.02 -10.55
C ILE A 119 -10.74 2.55 -9.77
N THR A 120 -10.92 3.63 -9.01
CA THR A 120 -9.81 4.20 -8.22
C THR A 120 -9.37 3.24 -7.11
N VAL A 121 -10.28 2.55 -6.44
CA VAL A 121 -9.95 1.50 -5.45
C VAL A 121 -9.13 0.36 -6.08
N GLN A 122 -9.52 -0.10 -7.27
CA GLN A 122 -8.75 -1.11 -8.01
C GLN A 122 -7.35 -0.60 -8.40
N ARG A 123 -7.25 0.66 -8.82
CA ARG A 123 -5.96 1.31 -9.13
C ARG A 123 -5.05 1.38 -7.91
N ILE A 124 -5.58 1.76 -6.74
CA ILE A 124 -4.85 1.78 -5.46
C ILE A 124 -4.35 0.38 -5.12
N SER A 125 -5.21 -0.64 -5.26
CA SER A 125 -4.82 -2.03 -5.01
C SER A 125 -3.70 -2.50 -5.94
N HIS A 126 -3.73 -2.09 -7.21
CA HIS A 126 -2.69 -2.46 -8.18
C HIS A 126 -1.36 -1.75 -7.89
N LYS A 127 -1.38 -0.42 -7.72
CA LYS A 127 -0.19 0.38 -7.37
C LYS A 127 0.42 -0.06 -6.03
N GLY A 128 -0.43 -0.36 -5.04
CA GLY A 128 -0.02 -0.82 -3.71
C GLY A 128 0.73 -2.14 -3.70
N ASN A 129 0.60 -2.98 -4.75
CA ASN A 129 1.31 -4.26 -4.85
C ASN A 129 2.79 -4.12 -5.27
N HIS A 130 3.20 -2.97 -5.79
CA HIS A 130 4.58 -2.72 -6.26
C HIS A 130 5.49 -2.06 -5.21
N GLY A 131 4.96 -1.70 -4.04
CA GLY A 131 5.73 -1.11 -2.94
C GLY A 131 6.48 -2.12 -2.07
N THR A 132 7.06 -1.63 -0.99
CA THR A 132 7.66 -2.45 0.09
C THR A 132 6.63 -3.38 0.74
N GLU A 133 7.07 -4.45 1.40
CA GLU A 133 6.16 -5.38 2.09
C GLU A 133 5.28 -4.69 3.15
N GLN A 134 5.78 -3.62 3.78
CA GLN A 134 4.99 -2.76 4.67
C GLN A 134 3.93 -1.95 3.92
N GLU A 135 4.28 -1.34 2.80
CA GLU A 135 3.34 -0.60 1.95
C GLU A 135 2.26 -1.50 1.35
N LYS A 136 2.62 -2.73 0.92
CA LYS A 136 1.64 -3.72 0.45
C LYS A 136 0.60 -4.03 1.51
N ARG A 137 1.02 -4.19 2.77
CA ARG A 137 0.11 -4.44 3.91
C ARG A 137 -0.76 -3.23 4.20
N LEU A 138 -0.18 -2.03 4.21
CA LEU A 138 -0.93 -0.78 4.42
C LEU A 138 -1.98 -0.56 3.31
N ALA A 139 -1.59 -0.70 2.05
CA ALA A 139 -2.48 -0.57 0.91
C ALA A 139 -3.63 -1.57 0.96
N LYS A 140 -3.36 -2.85 1.27
CA LYS A 140 -4.41 -3.88 1.45
C LYS A 140 -5.41 -3.52 2.56
N ASN A 141 -4.92 -3.06 3.71
CA ASN A 141 -5.77 -2.64 4.83
C ASN A 141 -6.66 -1.45 4.44
N ILE A 142 -6.09 -0.45 3.78
CA ILE A 142 -6.81 0.74 3.35
C ILE A 142 -7.85 0.40 2.28
N VAL A 143 -7.46 -0.36 1.25
CA VAL A 143 -8.37 -0.85 0.19
C VAL A 143 -9.54 -1.61 0.81
N SER A 144 -9.28 -2.51 1.75
CA SER A 144 -10.33 -3.25 2.46
C SER A 144 -11.29 -2.33 3.24
N SER A 145 -10.76 -1.36 3.98
CA SER A 145 -11.57 -0.40 4.74
C SER A 145 -12.43 0.47 3.83
N VAL A 146 -11.83 1.03 2.77
CA VAL A 146 -12.52 1.87 1.79
C VAL A 146 -13.57 1.07 1.03
N ALA A 147 -13.23 -0.15 0.60
CA ALA A 147 -14.14 -1.03 -0.11
C ALA A 147 -15.38 -1.38 0.72
N ARG A 148 -15.21 -1.72 2.02
CA ARG A 148 -16.33 -1.98 2.93
C ARG A 148 -17.23 -0.77 3.10
N SER A 149 -16.65 0.42 3.29
CA SER A 149 -17.45 1.64 3.42
C SER A 149 -18.19 1.99 2.13
N LEU A 150 -17.58 1.75 0.96
CA LEU A 150 -18.22 1.95 -0.33
C LEU A 150 -19.36 0.94 -0.57
N GLN A 151 -19.17 -0.31 -0.15
CA GLN A 151 -20.19 -1.35 -0.21
C GLN A 151 -21.38 -1.04 0.70
N ASP A 152 -21.16 -0.56 1.92
CA ASP A 152 -22.22 -0.13 2.83
C ASP A 152 -23.02 1.06 2.24
N MET A 153 -22.33 2.05 1.68
CA MET A 153 -22.97 3.15 0.97
C MET A 153 -23.81 2.69 -0.22
N SER A 154 -23.30 1.75 -1.03
CA SER A 154 -24.03 1.15 -2.15
C SER A 154 -25.27 0.37 -1.68
N LEU A 155 -25.17 -0.38 -0.58
CA LEU A 155 -26.31 -1.07 0.01
C LEU A 155 -27.38 -0.08 0.47
N ASN A 156 -27.00 0.99 1.17
CA ASN A 156 -27.91 2.03 1.60
C ASN A 156 -28.59 2.75 0.42
N PHE A 157 -27.83 3.05 -0.64
CA PHE A 157 -28.36 3.65 -1.87
C PHE A 157 -29.40 2.75 -2.53
N ARG A 158 -29.07 1.48 -2.77
CA ARG A 158 -29.98 0.51 -3.39
C ARG A 158 -31.23 0.27 -2.56
N LYS A 159 -31.10 0.24 -1.23
CA LYS A 159 -32.24 0.13 -0.31
C LYS A 159 -33.17 1.35 -0.42
N THR A 160 -32.61 2.56 -0.37
CA THR A 160 -33.36 3.81 -0.49
C THR A 160 -34.10 3.90 -1.83
N GLN A 161 -33.44 3.52 -2.92
CA GLN A 161 -34.03 3.45 -4.26
C GLN A 161 -35.14 2.39 -4.35
N SER A 162 -34.91 1.18 -3.82
CA SER A 162 -35.90 0.11 -3.81
C SER A 162 -37.16 0.49 -3.01
N ASP A 163 -36.98 1.17 -1.87
CA ASP A 163 -38.09 1.66 -1.05
C ASP A 163 -38.88 2.77 -1.75
N TYR A 164 -38.19 3.68 -2.48
CA TYR A 164 -38.83 4.70 -3.31
C TYR A 164 -39.67 4.08 -4.43
N LEU A 165 -39.10 3.14 -5.22
CA LEU A 165 -39.81 2.44 -6.28
C LEU A 165 -41.04 1.68 -5.76
N ARG A 166 -40.93 1.03 -4.59
CA ARG A 166 -42.05 0.33 -3.95
C ARG A 166 -43.19 1.30 -3.61
N LYS A 167 -42.86 2.48 -3.07
CA LYS A 167 -43.87 3.51 -2.72
C LYS A 167 -44.55 4.09 -3.96
N ILE A 168 -43.81 4.31 -5.05
CA ILE A 168 -44.39 4.76 -6.33
C ILE A 168 -45.35 3.71 -6.89
N LYS A 169 -44.92 2.45 -6.96
CA LYS A 169 -45.75 1.37 -7.49
C LYS A 169 -47.05 1.20 -6.69
N SER A 170 -46.96 1.25 -5.36
CA SER A 170 -48.14 1.19 -4.49
C SER A 170 -49.10 2.37 -4.69
N ARG A 171 -48.58 3.57 -4.97
CA ARG A 171 -49.41 4.74 -5.32
C ARG A 171 -50.09 4.56 -6.67
N GLU A 172 -49.39 4.00 -7.65
CA GLU A 172 -49.93 3.74 -8.99
C GLU A 172 -51.03 2.68 -8.96
N GLU A 173 -50.81 1.55 -8.28
CA GLU A 173 -51.82 0.48 -8.10
C GLU A 173 -53.11 1.03 -7.46
N ARG A 174 -52.99 1.82 -6.39
CA ARG A 174 -54.14 2.46 -5.74
C ARG A 174 -54.85 3.50 -6.63
N SER A 175 -54.11 4.15 -7.53
CA SER A 175 -54.71 5.06 -8.50
C SER A 175 -55.42 4.31 -9.63
N ARG A 176 -54.86 3.19 -10.11
CA ARG A 176 -55.50 2.33 -11.11
C ARG A 176 -56.85 1.81 -10.61
N GLU A 177 -56.96 1.36 -9.35
CA GLU A 177 -58.24 0.90 -8.78
C GLU A 177 -59.37 1.95 -8.80
N PHE A 178 -59.05 3.24 -8.80
CA PHE A 178 -60.05 4.31 -8.79
C PHE A 178 -60.44 4.78 -10.22
N PHE A 179 -59.55 4.61 -11.19
CA PHE A 179 -59.76 5.01 -12.60
C PHE A 179 -60.10 3.84 -13.53
N ASP A 180 -59.88 2.61 -13.08
CA ASP A 180 -60.34 1.39 -13.75
C ASP A 180 -61.84 1.19 -13.45
N THR A 181 -62.65 2.19 -13.82
CA THR A 181 -64.07 1.98 -14.01
C THR A 181 -64.20 1.04 -15.21
N ASN A 182 -64.24 -0.26 -14.91
CA ASN A 182 -64.92 -1.25 -15.72
C ASN A 182 -66.38 -0.77 -15.93
N ILE A 183 -66.57 0.12 -16.89
CA ILE A 183 -67.83 0.28 -17.62
C ILE A 183 -67.75 -0.70 -18.80
N GLY A 184 -67.58 -1.98 -18.46
CA GLY A 184 -68.02 -3.10 -19.27
C GLY A 184 -69.39 -3.56 -18.73
N PRO A 185 -70.26 -4.18 -19.54
CA PRO A 185 -71.69 -4.33 -19.28
C PRO A 185 -72.04 -5.37 -18.19
N SER A 186 -71.23 -5.51 -17.15
CA SER A 186 -71.36 -6.57 -16.14
C SER A 186 -70.88 -6.16 -14.75
N SER A 187 -71.12 -4.92 -14.32
CA SER A 187 -71.17 -4.60 -12.88
C SER A 187 -72.52 -5.05 -12.30
N GLY A 188 -72.59 -6.34 -11.96
CA GLY A 188 -73.63 -6.84 -11.08
C GLY A 188 -73.49 -6.21 -9.69
N SER A 189 -74.64 -5.78 -9.16
CA SER A 189 -74.87 -5.34 -7.76
C SER A 189 -74.65 -3.85 -7.48
N PHE A 190 -75.67 -3.04 -7.79
CA PHE A 190 -76.51 -2.36 -6.77
C PHE A 190 -77.49 -1.40 -7.46
N MET A 191 -78.59 -1.92 -8.04
CA MET A 191 -79.79 -1.12 -8.25
C MET A 191 -81.02 -2.03 -8.33
N GLU A 192 -81.93 -1.79 -7.41
CA GLU A 192 -83.24 -2.42 -7.26
C GLU A 192 -84.15 -2.06 -8.44
N GLU A 193 -85.01 -3.00 -8.79
CA GLU A 193 -85.89 -3.07 -9.96
C GLU A 193 -86.67 -1.78 -10.27
N ILE A 194 -86.46 -1.19 -11.45
CA ILE A 194 -87.47 -0.34 -12.13
C ILE A 194 -87.43 -0.64 -13.65
N GLU A 195 -88.63 -0.81 -14.21
CA GLU A 195 -89.04 -1.26 -15.56
C GLU A 195 -88.32 -0.64 -16.79
N PRO A 196 -88.39 -1.30 -17.97
CA PRO A 196 -87.64 -0.90 -19.15
C PRO A 196 -88.30 0.31 -19.84
N PHE A 197 -87.61 1.45 -19.82
CA PHE A 197 -87.88 2.58 -20.70
C PHE A 197 -86.75 2.69 -21.73
N GLU A 198 -87.13 2.64 -23.00
CA GLU A 198 -86.26 2.87 -24.15
C GLU A 198 -85.62 4.26 -24.05
N ASP A 199 -84.30 4.31 -23.84
CA ASP A 199 -83.42 5.36 -24.35
C ASP A 199 -81.96 4.92 -24.13
N GLU A 200 -81.39 4.33 -25.17
CA GLU A 200 -79.98 4.01 -25.31
C GLU A 200 -79.16 5.30 -25.44
N PHE A 201 -79.01 6.04 -24.33
CA PHE A 201 -77.97 7.04 -24.21
C PHE A 201 -76.64 6.32 -23.95
N ASP A 202 -76.00 5.87 -25.03
CA ASP A 202 -74.57 5.59 -25.05
C ASP A 202 -73.82 6.91 -24.82
N LYS A 203 -73.63 7.27 -23.55
CA LYS A 203 -72.66 8.29 -23.14
C LYS A 203 -71.27 7.67 -23.19
N GLY A 204 -70.83 7.32 -24.39
CA GLY A 204 -69.42 7.10 -24.67
C GLY A 204 -68.61 8.34 -24.24
N PHE A 205 -67.34 8.12 -23.88
CA PHE A 205 -66.42 9.23 -23.58
C PHE A 205 -66.49 10.29 -24.69
N THR A 206 -66.62 11.55 -24.31
CA THR A 206 -66.50 12.66 -25.27
C THR A 206 -65.11 12.62 -25.92
N SER A 207 -64.98 13.11 -27.14
CA SER A 207 -63.68 13.15 -27.85
C SER A 207 -62.57 13.81 -27.01
N SER A 208 -62.93 14.80 -26.18
CA SER A 208 -62.01 15.44 -25.21
C SER A 208 -61.58 14.51 -24.07
N GLN A 209 -62.46 13.65 -23.57
CA GLN A 209 -62.11 12.69 -22.52
C GLN A 209 -61.26 11.54 -23.09
N LEU A 210 -61.49 11.15 -24.34
CA LEU A 210 -60.71 10.10 -25.01
C LEU A 210 -59.25 10.56 -25.24
N HIS A 211 -59.05 11.83 -25.62
CA HIS A 211 -57.72 12.45 -25.73
C HIS A 211 -57.01 12.52 -24.37
N MET A 212 -57.71 12.86 -23.28
CA MET A 212 -57.12 12.86 -21.94
C MET A 212 -56.68 11.47 -21.48
N VAL A 213 -57.45 10.43 -21.79
CA VAL A 213 -57.07 9.04 -21.48
C VAL A 213 -55.84 8.66 -22.30
N GLU A 214 -55.81 9.01 -23.59
CA GLU A 214 -54.65 8.76 -24.45
C GLU A 214 -53.39 9.46 -23.93
N ASP A 215 -53.45 10.75 -23.61
CA ASP A 215 -52.34 11.50 -23.00
C ASP A 215 -51.86 10.85 -21.68
N ASN A 216 -52.79 10.50 -20.79
CA ASN A 216 -52.46 9.83 -19.53
C ASN A 216 -51.77 8.47 -19.77
N THR A 217 -52.20 7.69 -20.76
CA THR A 217 -51.55 6.41 -21.08
C THR A 217 -50.13 6.59 -21.62
N VAL A 218 -49.87 7.66 -22.37
CA VAL A 218 -48.52 8.00 -22.84
C VAL A 218 -47.62 8.39 -21.66
N HIS A 219 -48.12 9.20 -20.73
CA HIS A 219 -47.38 9.57 -19.52
C HIS A 219 -47.07 8.37 -18.63
N VAL A 220 -48.00 7.42 -18.45
CA VAL A 220 -47.77 6.18 -17.69
C VAL A 220 -46.67 5.33 -18.34
N LYS A 221 -46.73 5.13 -19.67
CA LYS A 221 -45.69 4.38 -20.40
C LYS A 221 -44.31 5.02 -20.27
N GLN A 222 -44.25 6.35 -20.29
CA GLN A 222 -43.00 7.08 -20.11
C GLN A 222 -42.43 6.88 -18.69
N ARG A 223 -43.27 6.96 -17.65
CA ARG A 223 -42.88 6.68 -16.26
C ARG A 223 -42.41 5.24 -16.06
N GLU A 224 -43.08 4.26 -16.68
CA GLU A 224 -42.64 2.85 -16.63
C GLU A 224 -41.23 2.66 -17.23
N LYS A 225 -40.92 3.37 -18.32
CA LYS A 225 -39.59 3.33 -18.94
C LYS A 225 -38.51 3.94 -18.05
N GLU A 226 -38.79 5.07 -17.41
CA GLU A 226 -37.86 5.73 -16.47
C GLU A 226 -37.59 4.85 -15.24
N ILE A 227 -38.64 4.22 -14.69
CA ILE A 227 -38.51 3.25 -13.59
C ILE A 227 -37.64 2.06 -14.00
N ALA A 228 -37.84 1.53 -15.22
CA ALA A 228 -37.02 0.43 -15.73
C ALA A 228 -35.54 0.80 -15.82
N GLN A 229 -35.21 2.04 -16.21
CA GLN A 229 -33.83 2.54 -16.24
C GLN A 229 -33.22 2.63 -14.84
N ILE A 230 -33.98 3.10 -13.84
CA ILE A 230 -33.52 3.14 -12.44
C ILE A 230 -33.24 1.71 -11.94
N VAL A 231 -34.13 0.75 -12.21
CA VAL A 231 -33.93 -0.67 -11.83
C VAL A 231 -32.71 -1.27 -12.49
N GLN A 232 -32.46 -0.96 -13.77
CA GLN A 232 -31.24 -1.39 -14.45
C GLN A 232 -29.99 -0.84 -13.74
N SER A 233 -29.97 0.45 -13.42
CA SER A 233 -28.83 1.07 -12.72
C SER A 233 -28.53 0.46 -11.35
N ILE A 234 -29.57 0.02 -10.62
CA ILE A 234 -29.44 -0.69 -9.33
C ILE A 234 -28.82 -2.08 -9.52
N THR A 235 -29.19 -2.75 -10.62
CA THR A 235 -28.69 -4.08 -10.97
C THR A 235 -27.22 -4.01 -11.39
N ASP A 236 -26.86 -3.04 -12.23
CA ASP A 236 -25.49 -2.79 -12.67
C ASP A 236 -24.59 -2.46 -11.46
N LEU A 237 -25.08 -1.63 -10.53
CA LEU A 237 -24.37 -1.39 -9.27
C LEU A 237 -24.18 -2.67 -8.46
N ASN A 238 -25.18 -3.56 -8.41
CA ASN A 238 -25.01 -4.82 -7.69
C ASN A 238 -23.88 -5.68 -8.27
N GLU A 239 -23.74 -5.70 -9.59
CA GLU A 239 -22.66 -6.44 -10.26
C GLU A 239 -21.29 -5.84 -9.94
N ILE A 240 -21.14 -4.52 -10.06
CA ILE A 240 -19.89 -3.80 -9.74
C ILE A 240 -19.42 -4.10 -8.31
N PHE A 241 -20.35 -4.19 -7.36
CA PHE A 241 -20.03 -4.41 -5.95
C PHE A 241 -19.88 -5.89 -5.55
N LYS A 242 -20.23 -6.85 -6.42
CA LYS A 242 -19.89 -8.27 -6.19
C LYS A 242 -18.39 -8.49 -6.25
N ASP A 243 -17.72 -7.89 -7.23
CA ASP A 243 -16.25 -7.99 -7.40
C ASP A 243 -15.48 -7.30 -6.28
N LEU A 244 -16.05 -6.21 -5.75
CA LEU A 244 -15.49 -5.52 -4.60
C LEU A 244 -15.69 -6.35 -3.32
N ALA A 245 -16.83 -7.05 -3.19
CA ALA A 245 -17.09 -7.93 -2.06
C ALA A 245 -16.16 -9.16 -2.06
N THR A 246 -15.86 -9.76 -3.21
CA THR A 246 -14.89 -10.87 -3.30
C THR A 246 -13.48 -10.39 -2.92
N MET A 247 -13.06 -9.21 -3.37
CA MET A 247 -11.79 -8.60 -2.98
C MET A 247 -11.66 -8.37 -1.47
N VAL A 248 -12.76 -8.08 -0.78
CA VAL A 248 -12.81 -7.90 0.68
C VAL A 248 -12.87 -9.25 1.42
N VAL A 249 -13.51 -10.27 0.84
CA VAL A 249 -13.67 -11.61 1.44
C VAL A 249 -12.37 -12.42 1.35
N ASP A 250 -11.63 -12.34 0.24
CA ASP A 250 -10.35 -13.05 0.05
C ASP A 250 -9.23 -12.56 0.97
N GLN A 251 -9.38 -11.38 1.59
CA GLN A 251 -8.42 -10.85 2.56
C GLN A 251 -8.68 -11.33 4.00
N GLY A 252 -9.79 -12.04 4.24
CA GLY A 252 -10.10 -12.65 5.53
C GLY A 252 -10.47 -11.63 6.62
N THR A 253 -11.51 -11.96 7.38
CA THR A 253 -11.99 -11.23 8.56
C THR A 253 -10.98 -11.19 9.73
N ILE A 254 -9.75 -11.67 9.53
CA ILE A 254 -8.68 -11.78 10.52
C ILE A 254 -7.75 -10.55 10.51
N LEU A 255 -7.67 -9.79 9.41
CA LEU A 255 -6.82 -8.58 9.32
C LEU A 255 -7.40 -7.33 10.00
N ASP A 256 -8.68 -7.36 10.38
CA ASP A 256 -9.40 -6.23 10.97
C ASP A 256 -9.48 -6.28 12.51
N ARG A 257 -8.92 -7.33 13.12
CA ARG A 257 -8.74 -7.35 14.57
C ARG A 257 -7.41 -6.69 14.89
N ILE A 258 -7.48 -5.51 15.52
CA ILE A 258 -6.33 -4.87 16.17
C ILE A 258 -5.59 -5.91 17.02
N ASP A 259 -6.33 -6.78 17.71
CA ASP A 259 -5.78 -7.87 18.53
C ASP A 259 -4.83 -8.78 17.76
N TYR A 260 -5.15 -9.20 16.53
CA TYR A 260 -4.28 -10.10 15.76
C TYR A 260 -2.99 -9.42 15.33
N ASN A 261 -3.08 -8.17 14.86
CA ASN A 261 -1.90 -7.41 14.46
C ASN A 261 -1.04 -7.00 15.67
N VAL A 262 -1.65 -6.69 16.81
CA VAL A 262 -0.98 -6.39 18.08
C VAL A 262 -0.36 -7.65 18.68
N GLU A 263 -1.04 -8.79 18.64
CA GLU A 263 -0.50 -10.09 19.07
C GLU A 263 0.68 -10.48 18.20
N ASN A 264 0.59 -10.34 16.88
CA ASN A 264 1.70 -10.66 15.99
C ASN A 264 2.88 -9.70 16.23
N ALA A 265 2.63 -8.41 16.46
CA ALA A 265 3.67 -7.46 16.86
C ALA A 265 4.29 -7.85 18.21
N SER A 266 3.47 -8.25 19.19
CA SER A 266 3.93 -8.74 20.50
C SER A 266 4.80 -9.99 20.35
N VAL A 267 4.40 -10.93 19.49
CA VAL A 267 5.17 -12.15 19.19
C VAL A 267 6.52 -11.80 18.55
N GLN A 268 6.57 -10.81 17.66
CA GLN A 268 7.83 -10.35 17.06
C GLN A 268 8.71 -9.61 18.06
N VAL A 269 8.13 -8.80 18.95
CA VAL A 269 8.86 -8.14 20.05
C VAL A 269 9.43 -9.17 21.02
N ASP A 270 8.69 -10.22 21.38
CA ASP A 270 9.17 -11.32 22.22
C ASP A 270 10.30 -12.10 21.57
N LYS A 271 10.20 -12.38 20.26
CA LYS A 271 11.29 -12.99 19.49
C LYS A 271 12.53 -12.07 19.48
N GLY A 272 12.34 -10.76 19.28
CA GLY A 272 13.41 -9.77 19.37
C GLY A 272 14.08 -9.76 20.75
N LEU A 273 13.29 -9.78 21.83
CA LEU A 273 13.77 -9.86 23.20
C LEU A 273 14.60 -11.13 23.43
N GLN A 274 14.17 -12.29 22.91
CA GLN A 274 14.94 -13.54 23.01
C GLN A 274 16.28 -13.45 22.30
N GLN A 275 16.34 -12.80 21.13
CA GLN A 275 17.60 -12.58 20.42
C GLN A 275 18.53 -11.64 21.20
N LEU A 276 17.99 -10.55 21.77
CA LEU A 276 18.76 -9.65 22.63
C LEU A 276 19.30 -10.34 23.89
N GLN A 277 18.51 -11.20 24.53
CA GLN A 277 18.98 -11.99 25.68
C GLN A 277 20.05 -13.01 25.31
N LYS A 278 19.96 -13.62 24.12
CA LYS A 278 21.04 -14.47 23.60
C LYS A 278 22.30 -13.65 23.37
N ALA A 279 22.20 -12.49 22.71
CA ALA A 279 23.31 -11.57 22.49
C ALA A 279 23.95 -11.13 23.82
N GLU A 280 23.16 -10.79 24.84
CA GLU A 280 23.66 -10.43 26.17
C GLU A 280 24.40 -11.61 26.84
N LYS A 281 23.89 -12.84 26.73
CA LYS A 281 24.57 -14.04 27.26
C LYS A 281 25.90 -14.29 26.55
N TYR A 282 25.94 -14.15 25.23
CA TYR A 282 27.20 -14.23 24.47
C TYR A 282 28.18 -13.14 24.92
N GLN A 283 27.71 -11.91 25.10
CA GLN A 283 28.52 -10.79 25.56
C GLN A 283 29.07 -11.00 26.99
N LYS A 284 28.25 -11.52 27.92
CA LYS A 284 28.68 -11.87 29.29
C LYS A 284 29.65 -13.05 29.33
N LYS A 285 29.47 -14.04 28.45
CA LYS A 285 30.39 -15.18 28.31
C LYS A 285 31.76 -14.71 27.80
N ASN A 286 31.78 -13.78 26.85
CA ASN A 286 33.02 -13.14 26.39
C ASN A 286 33.66 -12.23 27.45
N ARG A 287 32.87 -11.55 28.30
CA ARG A 287 33.42 -10.75 29.42
C ARG A 287 34.13 -11.60 30.50
N LYS A 288 33.76 -12.88 30.68
CA LYS A 288 34.44 -13.78 31.63
C LYS A 288 35.73 -14.40 31.07
N MET A 289 36.03 -14.21 29.79
CA MET A 289 37.30 -14.62 29.16
C MET A 289 38.36 -13.51 29.20
N LEU A 290 38.02 -12.32 29.74
CA LEU A 290 38.89 -11.13 29.75
C LEU A 290 39.95 -11.10 30.88
N TRP A 291 40.16 -12.18 31.63
CA TRP A 291 41.08 -12.18 32.78
C TRP A 291 42.20 -13.24 32.74
N TYR A 292 42.44 -13.86 31.59
CA TYR A 292 43.64 -14.68 31.38
C TYR A 292 44.13 -14.60 29.94
N VAL A 293 44.81 -13.52 29.57
CA VAL A 293 46.09 -13.61 28.84
C VAL A 293 46.85 -12.31 29.12
N SER A 294 47.79 -12.38 30.04
CA SER A 294 48.94 -11.48 30.07
C SER A 294 50.01 -12.07 29.16
N GLY A 295 50.46 -11.34 28.15
CA GLY A 295 51.74 -11.58 27.48
C GLY A 295 51.70 -11.77 25.95
N ALA A 296 52.42 -10.86 25.29
CA ALA A 296 52.97 -10.90 23.93
C ALA A 296 52.03 -10.63 22.74
N SER A 297 52.40 -9.61 21.96
CA SER A 297 51.82 -9.24 20.68
C SER A 297 52.03 -10.32 19.61
N SER A 298 50.95 -10.78 19.01
CA SER A 298 50.95 -11.30 17.64
C SER A 298 49.57 -11.10 17.04
N GLN A 299 49.52 -10.59 15.82
CA GLN A 299 48.31 -10.31 15.06
C GLN A 299 47.32 -11.48 15.08
N SER A 300 46.08 -11.23 15.52
CA SER A 300 45.02 -12.25 15.52
C SER A 300 43.68 -11.63 15.13
N CYS A 301 43.16 -12.05 13.98
CA CYS A 301 41.78 -11.80 13.58
C CYS A 301 40.80 -12.60 14.46
N HIS A 302 39.52 -12.24 14.42
CA HIS A 302 38.49 -13.03 15.11
C HIS A 302 38.37 -14.43 14.50
N GLN A 303 37.80 -15.37 15.25
CA GLN A 303 37.56 -16.73 14.77
C GLN A 303 36.69 -16.71 13.50
N GLY A 304 37.16 -17.39 12.44
CA GLY A 304 36.52 -17.40 11.12
C GLY A 304 37.02 -16.32 10.16
N TRP A 305 37.93 -15.45 10.61
CA TRP A 305 38.60 -14.44 9.79
C TRP A 305 40.05 -14.81 9.59
N THR A 306 40.57 -14.51 8.41
CA THR A 306 41.95 -14.77 8.05
C THR A 306 42.72 -13.46 7.97
N TYR A 307 43.91 -13.42 8.59
CA TYR A 307 44.74 -12.22 8.62
C TYR A 307 45.64 -12.18 7.39
N PHE A 308 45.64 -11.05 6.68
CA PHE A 308 46.64 -10.77 5.66
C PHE A 308 47.10 -9.32 5.74
N GLN A 309 48.42 -9.16 5.85
CA GLN A 309 49.13 -7.89 5.98
C GLN A 309 48.69 -6.99 7.13
N LYS A 310 47.58 -6.26 7.00
CA LYS A 310 47.03 -5.34 8.01
C LYS A 310 45.52 -5.49 8.18
N SER A 311 44.86 -6.27 7.35
CA SER A 311 43.42 -6.46 7.38
C SER A 311 43.06 -7.91 7.70
N CYS A 312 41.86 -8.07 8.21
CA CYS A 312 41.19 -9.34 8.40
C CYS A 312 40.17 -9.53 7.29
N TYR A 313 40.16 -10.71 6.67
CA TYR A 313 39.23 -11.07 5.60
C TYR A 313 38.27 -12.16 6.08
N TYR A 314 37.02 -12.06 5.66
CA TYR A 314 36.00 -13.06 5.89
C TYR A 314 35.41 -13.52 4.57
N PHE A 315 35.45 -14.82 4.34
CA PHE A 315 34.87 -15.47 3.16
C PHE A 315 33.52 -16.05 3.57
N SER A 316 32.45 -15.56 2.94
CA SER A 316 31.08 -16.02 3.25
C SER A 316 30.79 -17.42 2.71
N ASP A 317 29.89 -18.12 3.38
CA ASP A 317 29.36 -19.44 3.00
C ASP A 317 27.96 -19.37 2.37
N ILE A 318 27.40 -18.17 2.24
CA ILE A 318 26.07 -17.89 1.67
C ILE A 318 26.19 -17.10 0.37
N THR A 319 25.17 -17.18 -0.49
CA THR A 319 25.08 -16.37 -1.72
C THR A 319 23.94 -15.35 -1.63
N ILE A 320 24.23 -14.08 -1.91
CA ILE A 320 23.29 -12.96 -1.89
C ILE A 320 23.68 -11.90 -2.94
N ASP A 321 22.78 -10.97 -3.25
CA ASP A 321 23.07 -9.82 -4.11
C ASP A 321 24.10 -8.86 -3.48
N TRP A 322 24.75 -8.06 -4.34
CA TRP A 322 25.87 -7.21 -3.96
C TRP A 322 25.50 -6.18 -2.86
N ILE A 323 24.29 -5.62 -2.94
CA ILE A 323 23.80 -4.63 -1.96
C ILE A 323 23.63 -5.29 -0.59
N ASN A 324 23.00 -6.46 -0.54
CA ASN A 324 22.82 -7.21 0.69
C ASN A 324 24.14 -7.74 1.26
N ALA A 325 25.12 -8.06 0.41
CA ALA A 325 26.49 -8.40 0.82
C ALA A 325 27.17 -7.21 1.52
N GLY A 326 27.08 -6.01 0.95
CA GLY A 326 27.55 -4.78 1.60
C GLY A 326 26.92 -4.56 2.96
N ALA A 327 25.59 -4.70 3.06
CA ALA A 327 24.87 -4.59 4.32
C ALA A 327 25.30 -5.66 5.35
N PHE A 328 25.56 -6.89 4.91
CA PHE A 328 26.08 -7.95 5.77
C PHE A 328 27.44 -7.56 6.37
N CYS A 329 28.39 -7.13 5.54
CA CYS A 329 29.71 -6.72 6.03
C CYS A 329 29.57 -5.57 7.05
N GLN A 330 28.73 -4.58 6.77
CA GLN A 330 28.51 -3.43 7.67
C GLN A 330 27.94 -3.83 9.03
N VAL A 331 26.97 -4.76 9.07
CA VAL A 331 26.41 -5.31 10.32
C VAL A 331 27.48 -6.00 11.17
N HIS A 332 28.50 -6.56 10.53
CA HIS A 332 29.62 -7.22 11.18
C HIS A 332 30.82 -6.30 11.49
N HIS A 333 30.64 -4.98 11.39
CA HIS A 333 31.70 -3.98 11.58
C HIS A 333 32.88 -4.18 10.62
N SER A 334 32.56 -4.47 9.36
CA SER A 334 33.47 -4.69 8.25
C SER A 334 32.88 -4.07 6.98
N GLU A 335 33.61 -4.06 5.88
CA GLU A 335 33.13 -3.56 4.59
C GLU A 335 33.38 -4.62 3.52
N LEU A 336 32.76 -4.51 2.34
CA LEU A 336 33.14 -5.38 1.23
C LEU A 336 34.60 -5.11 0.88
N ALA A 337 35.36 -6.18 0.62
CA ALA A 337 36.81 -6.10 0.49
C ALA A 337 37.25 -5.16 -0.64
N ALA A 338 38.20 -4.28 -0.32
CA ALA A 338 38.80 -3.34 -1.26
C ALA A 338 40.20 -3.82 -1.60
N ILE A 339 40.37 -4.37 -2.80
CA ILE A 339 41.62 -5.02 -3.20
C ILE A 339 42.55 -3.97 -3.82
N GLU A 340 43.41 -3.37 -3.00
CA GLU A 340 44.23 -2.23 -3.40
C GLU A 340 45.61 -2.63 -3.93
N THR A 341 46.01 -3.90 -3.76
CA THR A 341 47.33 -4.37 -4.17
C THR A 341 47.34 -5.74 -4.86
N GLN A 342 48.33 -5.98 -5.72
CA GLN A 342 48.55 -7.29 -6.33
C GLN A 342 48.78 -8.40 -5.30
N ALA A 343 49.47 -8.09 -4.19
CA ALA A 343 49.73 -9.06 -3.14
C ALA A 343 48.44 -9.51 -2.45
N GLU A 344 47.50 -8.58 -2.26
CA GLU A 344 46.19 -8.86 -1.72
C GLU A 344 45.31 -9.66 -2.68
N ASN A 345 45.30 -9.31 -3.97
CA ASN A 345 44.58 -10.11 -4.97
C ASN A 345 45.06 -11.57 -5.01
N ALA A 346 46.38 -11.79 -4.99
CA ALA A 346 46.95 -13.14 -4.97
C ALA A 346 46.59 -13.90 -3.68
N TYR A 347 46.48 -13.19 -2.55
CA TYR A 347 46.03 -13.78 -1.31
C TYR A 347 44.56 -14.23 -1.39
N ILE A 348 43.67 -13.35 -1.84
CA ILE A 348 42.25 -13.65 -2.04
C ILE A 348 42.07 -14.84 -2.99
N GLU A 349 42.81 -14.88 -4.10
CA GLU A 349 42.80 -15.99 -5.04
C GLU A 349 43.19 -17.32 -4.36
N SER A 350 44.25 -17.31 -3.55
CA SER A 350 44.71 -18.52 -2.86
C SER A 350 43.75 -19.02 -1.79
N GLU A 351 43.13 -18.11 -1.02
CA GLU A 351 42.15 -18.46 0.02
C GLU A 351 40.82 -18.90 -0.57
N ALA A 352 40.37 -18.25 -1.66
CA ALA A 352 39.20 -18.66 -2.42
C ALA A 352 39.40 -20.09 -2.98
N ALA A 353 40.57 -20.40 -3.52
CA ALA A 353 40.90 -21.74 -4.03
C ALA A 353 40.95 -22.82 -2.92
N ASN A 354 41.34 -22.46 -1.69
CA ASN A 354 41.41 -23.40 -0.57
C ASN A 354 40.03 -23.71 0.06
N ASN A 355 39.04 -22.83 -0.09
CA ASN A 355 37.68 -23.00 0.42
C ASN A 355 36.75 -23.82 -0.52
N ASP A 356 37.33 -24.73 -1.31
CA ASP A 356 36.79 -25.54 -2.44
C ASP A 356 35.51 -26.38 -2.20
N ALA A 357 34.76 -26.16 -1.11
CA ALA A 357 33.56 -26.93 -0.79
C ALA A 357 32.24 -26.41 -1.42
N LEU A 358 32.23 -25.23 -2.07
CA LEU A 358 31.01 -24.66 -2.69
C LEU A 358 31.22 -24.06 -4.10
N PHE A 359 32.36 -24.33 -4.74
CA PHE A 359 32.75 -23.82 -6.08
C PHE A 359 32.07 -24.53 -7.27
N VAL A 360 30.86 -25.08 -7.11
CA VAL A 360 30.20 -25.92 -8.14
C VAL A 360 28.85 -25.35 -8.62
N THR A 361 28.33 -24.29 -8.00
CA THR A 361 27.12 -23.63 -8.52
C THR A 361 27.51 -22.50 -9.47
N ASN A 362 27.10 -22.63 -10.73
CA ASN A 362 27.24 -21.61 -11.76
C ASN A 362 26.09 -20.59 -11.60
N PRO A 363 26.33 -19.27 -11.55
CA PRO A 363 27.64 -18.62 -11.53
C PRO A 363 28.29 -18.68 -10.14
N GLY A 364 29.57 -19.05 -10.12
CA GLY A 364 30.37 -19.18 -8.89
C GLY A 364 31.41 -18.07 -8.82
N GLY A 365 31.43 -17.32 -7.72
CA GLY A 365 32.34 -16.18 -7.52
C GLY A 365 32.12 -15.48 -6.19
N TYR A 366 32.93 -14.46 -5.95
CA TYR A 366 32.87 -13.58 -4.78
C TYR A 366 32.65 -12.13 -5.19
N TRP A 367 31.67 -11.46 -4.58
CA TRP A 367 31.52 -10.01 -4.59
C TRP A 367 32.66 -9.34 -3.82
N LEU A 368 33.16 -8.25 -4.41
CA LEU A 368 34.14 -7.33 -3.86
C LEU A 368 33.51 -5.93 -3.72
N GLY A 369 34.18 -5.01 -3.01
CA GLY A 369 33.62 -3.69 -2.68
C GLY A 369 33.62 -2.65 -3.80
N GLY A 370 33.90 -3.06 -5.04
CA GLY A 370 34.02 -2.18 -6.20
C GLY A 370 32.71 -1.96 -6.95
N ASN A 371 32.48 -0.75 -7.43
CA ASN A 371 31.39 -0.45 -8.37
C ASN A 371 31.72 0.72 -9.30
N ASP A 372 31.04 0.82 -10.44
CA ASP A 372 31.08 1.98 -11.35
C ASP A 372 29.68 2.53 -11.69
N SER A 373 28.69 2.21 -10.86
CA SER A 373 27.26 2.55 -11.03
C SER A 373 26.96 4.05 -11.19
N VAL A 374 27.87 4.92 -10.75
CA VAL A 374 27.74 6.38 -10.87
C VAL A 374 28.25 6.88 -12.24
N THR A 375 29.31 6.28 -12.77
CA THR A 375 29.94 6.68 -14.02
C THR A 375 30.64 5.48 -14.64
N GLU A 376 30.02 4.93 -15.69
CA GLU A 376 30.52 3.82 -16.48
C GLU A 376 32.02 3.92 -16.80
N GLY A 377 32.78 2.89 -16.43
CA GLY A 377 34.23 2.83 -16.61
C GLY A 377 35.07 3.58 -15.56
N VAL A 378 34.45 4.21 -14.57
CA VAL A 378 35.12 4.84 -13.42
C VAL A 378 34.78 4.05 -12.15
N TRP A 379 35.70 3.15 -11.78
CA TRP A 379 35.52 2.24 -10.66
C TRP A 379 35.96 2.86 -9.33
N GLU A 380 35.10 2.76 -8.32
CA GLU A 380 35.31 3.27 -6.97
C GLU A 380 35.08 2.20 -5.89
N TRP A 381 35.85 2.28 -4.81
CA TRP A 381 35.69 1.41 -3.64
C TRP A 381 34.62 1.96 -2.71
N THR A 382 33.65 1.11 -2.34
CA THR A 382 32.55 1.49 -1.43
C THR A 382 33.01 1.74 0.01
N SER A 383 34.19 1.27 0.37
CA SER A 383 34.80 1.43 1.71
C SER A 383 35.46 2.80 1.88
N THR A 384 36.19 3.26 0.86
CA THR A 384 37.04 4.47 0.94
C THR A 384 36.51 5.64 0.12
N ASP A 385 35.53 5.41 -0.76
CA ASP A 385 35.09 6.33 -1.83
C ASP A 385 36.25 6.76 -2.76
N GLU A 386 37.30 5.94 -2.86
CA GLU A 386 38.47 6.20 -3.72
C GLU A 386 38.35 5.46 -5.06
N VAL A 387 38.77 6.14 -6.13
CA VAL A 387 38.87 5.54 -7.47
C VAL A 387 40.00 4.52 -7.50
N PHE A 388 39.84 3.46 -8.28
CA PHE A 388 40.81 2.37 -8.33
C PHE A 388 42.20 2.81 -8.80
N ASP A 389 43.18 2.70 -7.92
CA ASP A 389 44.61 2.84 -8.25
C ASP A 389 45.23 1.53 -8.77
N TYR A 390 44.66 0.38 -8.39
CA TYR A 390 45.05 -0.95 -8.82
C TYR A 390 43.88 -1.67 -9.48
N THR A 391 44.13 -2.34 -10.60
CA THR A 391 43.12 -3.11 -11.32
C THR A 391 43.62 -4.50 -11.68
N ASN A 392 42.73 -5.49 -11.63
CA ASN A 392 43.02 -6.86 -12.04
C ASN A 392 41.91 -7.47 -12.91
N PHE A 393 41.27 -6.67 -13.75
CA PHE A 393 40.23 -7.13 -14.67
C PHE A 393 40.71 -8.26 -15.60
N ALA A 394 39.78 -9.13 -15.96
CA ALA A 394 40.02 -10.19 -16.94
C ALA A 394 40.18 -9.60 -18.36
N PRO A 395 40.87 -10.30 -19.29
CA PRO A 395 41.01 -9.80 -20.65
C PRO A 395 39.64 -9.63 -21.31
N GLY A 396 39.26 -8.38 -21.59
CA GLY A 396 37.95 -8.04 -22.15
C GLY A 396 37.03 -7.32 -21.16
N GLU A 397 37.38 -7.29 -19.87
CA GLU A 397 36.61 -6.65 -18.79
C GLU A 397 37.24 -5.31 -18.35
N PRO A 398 36.44 -4.39 -17.78
CA PRO A 398 34.98 -4.45 -17.68
C PRO A 398 34.31 -4.28 -19.06
N ASN A 399 33.24 -5.05 -19.34
CA ASN A 399 32.60 -5.06 -20.66
C ASN A 399 31.17 -4.48 -20.68
N ASP A 400 30.60 -4.24 -19.51
CA ASP A 400 29.24 -3.78 -19.27
C ASP A 400 28.21 -4.59 -20.07
N ALA A 401 28.15 -5.91 -19.81
CA ALA A 401 27.38 -6.80 -20.67
C ALA A 401 25.88 -6.45 -20.62
N ASN A 402 25.39 -5.91 -21.74
CA ASN A 402 24.01 -5.44 -21.91
C ASN A 402 23.64 -4.15 -21.16
N GLY A 403 24.60 -3.38 -20.63
CA GLY A 403 24.34 -2.06 -20.05
C GLY A 403 23.82 -2.08 -18.62
N GLY A 404 24.39 -2.90 -17.74
CA GLY A 404 23.92 -3.06 -16.36
C GLY A 404 24.78 -3.97 -15.48
N GLU A 405 26.08 -4.07 -15.77
CA GLU A 405 27.04 -4.80 -14.94
C GLU A 405 27.88 -3.83 -14.11
N ASP A 406 27.35 -3.30 -13.02
CA ASP A 406 28.04 -2.25 -12.25
C ASP A 406 28.84 -2.76 -11.04
N CYS A 407 28.84 -4.07 -10.75
CA CYS A 407 29.33 -4.62 -9.47
C CYS A 407 30.55 -5.53 -9.63
N LEU A 408 31.60 -5.27 -8.85
CA LEU A 408 32.87 -5.99 -8.96
C LEU A 408 32.77 -7.40 -8.37
N MET A 409 33.15 -8.40 -9.16
CA MET A 409 33.33 -9.77 -8.68
C MET A 409 34.66 -10.38 -9.09
N THR A 410 35.07 -11.42 -8.38
CA THR A 410 36.19 -12.29 -8.74
C THR A 410 35.77 -13.76 -8.71
N SER A 411 36.39 -14.59 -9.53
CA SER A 411 36.12 -16.03 -9.58
C SER A 411 37.39 -16.84 -9.82
N SER A 412 37.41 -18.07 -9.32
CA SER A 412 38.47 -19.03 -9.65
C SER A 412 38.48 -19.37 -11.14
N VAL A 413 37.32 -19.33 -11.83
CA VAL A 413 37.22 -19.54 -13.28
C VAL A 413 37.97 -18.47 -14.06
N LEU A 414 38.05 -17.25 -13.49
CA LEU A 414 38.81 -16.13 -14.05
C LEU A 414 40.27 -16.11 -13.56
N ASN A 415 40.73 -17.13 -12.82
CA ASN A 415 42.04 -17.17 -12.15
C ASN A 415 42.26 -15.94 -11.26
N GLY A 416 41.28 -15.62 -10.41
CA GLY A 416 41.35 -14.49 -9.48
C GLY A 416 41.30 -13.11 -10.13
N LYS A 417 41.02 -13.05 -11.44
CA LYS A 417 40.78 -11.79 -12.18
C LYS A 417 39.36 -11.31 -12.00
N TRP A 418 39.18 -10.01 -12.17
CA TRP A 418 37.91 -9.34 -11.91
C TRP A 418 37.01 -9.28 -13.13
N ASN A 419 35.72 -9.29 -12.86
CA ASN A 419 34.64 -9.07 -13.82
C ASN A 419 33.67 -8.06 -13.22
N ASP A 420 33.11 -7.23 -14.06
CA ASP A 420 31.93 -6.43 -13.77
C ASP A 420 30.69 -7.31 -13.96
N GLY A 421 29.89 -7.47 -12.91
CA GLY A 421 28.76 -8.38 -12.89
C GLY A 421 27.45 -7.67 -12.59
N ILE A 422 26.34 -8.30 -12.97
CA ILE A 422 25.01 -7.82 -12.64
C ILE A 422 24.84 -7.84 -11.11
N CYS A 423 24.70 -6.67 -10.49
CA CYS A 423 24.60 -6.50 -9.03
C CYS A 423 23.50 -7.34 -8.36
N SER A 424 22.48 -7.73 -9.11
CA SER A 424 21.34 -8.55 -8.64
C SER A 424 21.62 -10.05 -8.61
N ASP A 425 22.76 -10.50 -9.12
CA ASP A 425 23.15 -11.91 -9.06
C ASP A 425 23.52 -12.33 -7.63
N ASN A 426 23.27 -13.58 -7.30
CA ASN A 426 23.58 -14.10 -5.97
C ASN A 426 24.94 -14.79 -6.00
N LEU A 427 25.95 -14.14 -5.44
CA LEU A 427 27.30 -14.68 -5.28
C LEU A 427 27.68 -14.72 -3.80
N GLN A 428 28.72 -15.48 -3.49
CA GLN A 428 29.41 -15.32 -2.21
C GLN A 428 30.05 -13.93 -2.20
N PHE A 429 30.50 -13.47 -1.05
CA PHE A 429 31.13 -12.17 -0.87
C PHE A 429 32.28 -12.24 0.14
N ILE A 430 33.19 -11.29 0.04
CA ILE A 430 34.34 -11.16 0.95
C ILE A 430 34.22 -9.85 1.70
N CYS A 431 34.27 -9.93 3.03
CA CYS A 431 34.35 -8.75 3.88
C CYS A 431 35.79 -8.51 4.34
N GLU A 432 36.17 -7.24 4.49
CA GLU A 432 37.44 -6.78 5.00
C GLU A 432 37.25 -5.90 6.24
N ARG A 433 38.19 -6.01 7.18
CA ARG A 433 38.26 -5.17 8.37
C ARG A 433 39.69 -4.91 8.79
N MET A 434 40.07 -3.64 8.94
CA MET A 434 41.39 -3.21 9.43
C MET A 434 41.60 -3.40 10.94
#